data_AF-A0A925IT05-F1
#
_entry.id   AF-A0A925IT05-F1
#
_cell.length_a   1.000
_cell.length_b   1.000
_cell.length_c   1.000
_cell.angle_alpha   90.00
_cell.angle_beta   90.00
_cell.angle_gamma   90.00
#
_symmetry.space_group_name_H-M   'P 1'
#
loop_
_entity.id
_entity.type
_entity.pdbx_description
1 polymer ?
#
loop_
_entity_poly.entity_id
_entity_poly.type
_entity_poly.pdbx_seq_one_letter_code
_entity_poly.pdbx_strand_id
1 'polypeptide(L)' 'MMQIPVPAHIHYETLLRVLERQTVSAVVQADHAGLEELQELMRTLRKALSQQKHLEERWERQGLQVDPRWSYEQP' A
#
# COMPACT_ATOMS: atom_id res chain seq x y z
N MET A 1 9.79 23.81 9.03
CA MET A 1 10.43 22.49 8.88
C MET A 1 9.89 21.87 7.61
N MET A 2 10.73 21.32 6.72
CA MET A 2 10.23 20.64 5.52
C MET A 2 9.62 19.31 5.93
N GLN A 3 8.34 19.12 5.63
CA GLN A 3 7.64 17.86 5.79
C GLN A 3 7.69 17.09 4.47
N ILE A 4 7.99 15.81 4.53
CA ILE A 4 8.02 14.94 3.35
C ILE A 4 6.62 14.37 3.18
N PRO A 5 5.89 14.74 2.11
CA PRO A 5 4.58 14.17 1.86
C PRO A 5 4.73 12.70 1.47
N VAL A 6 4.02 11.81 2.16
CA VAL A 6 4.01 10.37 1.90
C VAL A 6 2.58 9.86 1.76
N PRO A 7 2.30 8.82 0.96
CA PRO A 7 0.97 8.22 0.92
C PRO A 7 0.60 7.66 2.30
N ALA A 8 -0.60 7.92 2.80
CA ALA A 8 -1.05 7.28 4.02
C ALA A 8 -1.12 5.75 3.84
N HIS A 9 -0.69 4.98 4.85
CA HIS A 9 -0.63 3.51 4.78
C HIS A 9 -1.99 2.87 4.51
N ILE A 10 -3.07 3.55 4.89
CA ILE A 10 -4.46 3.15 4.65
C ILE A 10 -4.75 2.86 3.17
N HIS A 11 -4.01 3.48 2.22
CA HIS A 11 -4.16 3.21 0.80
C HIS A 11 -3.80 1.77 0.45
N TYR A 12 -2.67 1.29 0.97
CA TYR A 12 -2.24 -0.10 0.79
C TYR A 12 -3.21 -1.06 1.47
N GLU A 13 -3.66 -0.74 2.69
CA GLU A 13 -4.62 -1.56 3.43
C GLU A 13 -5.96 -1.66 2.71
N THR A 14 -6.44 -0.55 2.14
CA THR A 14 -7.69 -0.52 1.38
C THR A 14 -7.58 -1.38 0.12
N LEU A 15 -6.50 -1.21 -0.64
CA LEU A 15 -6.24 -2.04 -1.82
C LEU A 15 -6.17 -3.53 -1.45
N LEU A 16 -5.37 -3.89 -0.44
CA LEU A 16 -5.23 -5.27 0.02
C LEU A 16 -6.56 -5.85 0.49
N ARG A 17 -7.37 -5.12 1.25
CA ARG A 17 -8.67 -5.60 1.73
C ARG A 17 -9.64 -5.88 0.59
N VAL A 18 -9.68 -5.03 -0.43
CA VAL A 18 -10.51 -5.26 -1.63
C VAL A 18 -10.02 -6.52 -2.36
N LEU A 19 -8.72 -6.64 -2.60
CA LEU A 19 -8.14 -7.79 -3.28
C LEU A 19 -8.43 -9.10 -2.53
N GLU A 20 -8.17 -9.13 -1.23
CA GLU A 20 -8.32 -10.32 -0.37
C GLU A 20 -9.79 -10.74 -0.21
N ARG A 21 -10.71 -9.79 0.01
CA ARG A 21 -12.09 -10.11 0.41
C ARG A 21 -13.08 -10.15 -0.75
N GLN A 22 -12.84 -9.35 -1.79
CA GLN A 22 -13.77 -9.21 -2.91
C GLN A 22 -13.18 -9.85 -4.17
N THR A 23 -11.95 -9.49 -4.54
CA THR A 23 -11.35 -9.93 -5.80
C THR A 23 -11.03 -11.41 -5.80
N VAL A 24 -10.42 -11.96 -4.73
CA VAL A 24 -10.15 -13.41 -4.64
C VAL A 24 -11.41 -14.23 -4.84
N SER A 25 -12.52 -13.88 -4.16
CA SER A 25 -13.78 -14.62 -4.29
C SER A 25 -14.34 -14.59 -5.71
N ALA A 26 -14.20 -13.46 -6.41
CA ALA A 26 -14.68 -13.33 -7.79
C ALA A 26 -13.77 -14.08 -8.78
N VAL A 27 -12.44 -13.95 -8.62
CA VAL A 27 -11.44 -14.58 -9.50
C VAL A 27 -11.45 -16.10 -9.35
N VAL A 28 -11.59 -16.64 -8.14
CA VAL A 28 -11.70 -18.10 -7.95
C VAL A 28 -12.85 -18.72 -8.76
N GLN A 29 -13.94 -17.97 -8.97
CA GLN A 29 -15.11 -18.44 -9.72
C GLN A 29 -15.04 -18.15 -11.22
N ALA A 30 -14.45 -17.01 -11.62
CA ALA A 30 -14.47 -16.52 -13.00
C ALA A 30 -13.16 -16.78 -13.78
N ASP A 31 -12.01 -16.77 -13.10
CA ASP A 31 -10.68 -16.89 -13.71
C ASP A 31 -9.69 -17.54 -12.73
N HIS A 32 -9.80 -18.86 -12.57
CA HIS A 32 -8.93 -19.59 -11.64
C HIS A 32 -7.44 -19.50 -12.01
N ALA A 33 -7.11 -19.35 -13.31
CA ALA A 33 -5.73 -19.25 -13.78
C ALA A 33 -5.08 -17.92 -13.32
N GLY A 34 -5.83 -16.82 -13.27
CA GLY A 34 -5.37 -15.52 -12.78
C GLY A 34 -5.15 -15.43 -11.27
N LEU A 35 -5.44 -16.48 -10.49
CA LEU A 35 -5.30 -16.46 -9.03
C LEU A 35 -3.84 -16.28 -8.59
N GLU A 36 -2.88 -16.87 -9.30
CA GLU A 36 -1.46 -16.74 -8.97
C GLU A 36 -0.97 -15.30 -9.19
N GLU A 37 -1.37 -14.68 -10.31
CA GLU A 37 -1.07 -13.28 -10.61
C GLU A 37 -1.67 -12.33 -9.55
N LEU A 38 -2.91 -12.58 -9.14
CA LEU A 38 -3.56 -11.85 -8.05
C LEU A 38 -2.79 -11.98 -6.72
N GLN A 39 -2.31 -13.19 -6.39
CA GLN A 39 -1.48 -13.39 -5.20
C GLN A 39 -0.15 -12.66 -5.28
N GLU A 40 0.49 -12.62 -6.45
CA GLU A 40 1.74 -11.88 -6.64
C GLU A 40 1.54 -10.37 -6.55
N LEU A 41 0.41 -9.84 -7.06
CA LEU A 41 0.02 -8.46 -6.87
C LEU A 41 -0.11 -8.13 -5.37
N MET A 42 -0.81 -8.95 -4.60
CA MET A 42 -0.93 -8.75 -3.14
C MET A 42 0.44 -8.85 -2.43
N ARG A 43 1.33 -9.77 -2.85
CA ARG A 43 2.69 -9.85 -2.31
C ARG A 43 3.49 -8.58 -2.61
N THR A 44 3.38 -8.04 -3.82
CA THR A 44 4.04 -6.80 -4.23
C THR A 44 3.56 -5.60 -3.42
N LEU A 45 2.26 -5.47 -3.20
CA LEU A 45 1.69 -4.39 -2.38
C LEU A 45 2.17 -4.44 -0.92
N ARG A 46 2.24 -5.62 -0.31
CA ARG A 46 2.78 -5.78 1.05
C ARG A 46 4.27 -5.43 1.12
N LYS A 47 5.06 -5.81 0.09
CA LYS A 47 6.47 -5.41 -0.02
C LYS A 47 6.61 -3.90 -0.14
N ALA A 48 5.80 -3.25 -0.98
CA ALA A 48 5.80 -1.80 -1.15
C ALA A 48 5.50 -1.06 0.16
N LEU A 49 4.48 -1.51 0.92
CA LEU A 49 4.17 -0.94 2.24
C LEU A 49 5.35 -1.06 3.22
N SER A 50 6.01 -2.22 3.26
CA SER A 50 7.18 -2.43 4.10
C SER A 50 8.35 -1.51 3.72
N GLN A 51 8.61 -1.36 2.40
CA GLN A 51 9.63 -0.45 1.90
C GLN A 51 9.33 1.01 2.23
N GLN A 52 8.06 1.44 2.12
CA GLN A 52 7.65 2.78 2.48
C GLN A 52 7.89 3.06 3.97
N LYS A 53 7.48 2.15 4.87
CA LYS A 53 7.73 2.28 6.32
C LYS A 53 9.22 2.44 6.62
N HIS A 54 10.06 1.65 5.97
CA HIS A 54 11.51 1.75 6.14
C HIS A 54 12.08 3.11 5.68
N LEU A 55 11.54 3.69 4.61
CA LEU A 55 11.92 5.02 4.14
C LEU A 55 11.47 6.12 5.11
N GLU A 56 10.25 6.02 5.62
CA GLU A 56 9.71 6.92 6.64
C GLU A 56 10.58 6.91 7.90
N GLU A 57 10.87 5.73 8.45
CA GLU A 57 11.76 5.57 9.62
C GLU A 57 13.17 6.13 9.36
N ARG A 58 13.67 6.01 8.13
CA ARG A 58 14.96 6.59 7.75
C ARG A 58 14.91 8.12 7.78
N TRP A 59 13.85 8.73 7.26
CA TRP A 59 13.68 10.18 7.28
C TRP A 59 13.48 10.72 8.71
N GLU A 60 12.65 10.05 9.51
CA GLU A 60 12.44 10.40 10.92
C GLU A 60 13.74 10.34 11.72
N ARG A 61 14.57 9.31 11.51
CA ARG A 61 15.91 9.21 12.13
C ARG A 61 16.87 10.32 11.71
N GLN A 62 16.63 10.96 10.56
CA GLN A 62 17.39 12.12 10.08
C GLN A 62 16.82 13.45 10.59
N GLY A 63 15.78 13.42 11.43
CA GLY A 63 15.10 14.62 11.95
C GLY A 63 14.13 15.26 10.95
N LEU A 64 13.80 14.58 9.86
CA LEU A 64 12.78 15.01 8.90
C LEU A 64 11.41 14.56 9.40
N GLN A 65 10.39 15.37 9.17
CA GLN A 65 9.01 15.03 9.51
C GLN A 65 8.31 14.41 8.31
N VAL A 66 7.59 13.31 8.52
CA VAL A 66 6.71 12.70 7.53
C VAL A 66 5.32 13.33 7.61
N ASP A 67 4.68 13.54 6.46
CA ASP A 67 3.32 14.08 6.33
C ASP A 67 2.44 13.06 5.56
N PRO A 68 1.69 12.20 6.27
CA PRO A 68 0.84 11.19 5.64
C PRO A 68 -0.40 11.79 4.96
N ARG A 69 -0.49 11.58 3.63
CA ARG A 69 -1.58 12.07 2.77
C ARG A 69 -2.58 10.98 2.41
N TRP A 70 -3.83 11.21 2.79
CA TRP A 70 -5.02 10.42 2.47
C TRP A 70 -5.64 10.84 1.14
N SER A 71 -5.39 12.06 0.67
CA SER A 71 -5.79 12.52 -0.66
C SER A 71 -4.67 13.32 -1.30
N TYR A 72 -4.57 13.26 -2.62
CA TYR A 72 -3.65 14.09 -3.40
C TYR A 72 -3.95 15.59 -3.22
N GLU A 73 -5.22 15.94 -3.06
CA GLU A 73 -5.69 17.33 -2.91
C GLU A 73 -5.56 17.86 -1.48
N GLN A 74 -4.91 17.14 -0.56
CA GLN A 74 -4.63 17.69 0.77
C GLN A 74 -3.66 18.89 0.67
N PRO A 75 -4.00 20.02 1.31
CA PRO A 75 -3.18 21.23 1.30
C PRO A 75 -1.79 20.98 1.89
#